data_AF-A0A952YVM9-F1
#
_entry.id   AF-A0A952YVM9-F1
#
_cell.length_a   1.000
_cell.length_b   1.000
_cell.length_c   1.000
_cell.angle_alpha   90.00
_cell.angle_beta   90.00
_cell.angle_gamma   90.00
#
_symmetry.space_group_name_H-M   'P 1'
#
loop_
_entity.id
_entity.type
_entity.pdbx_description
1 polymer ?
#
loop_
_entity_poly.entity_id
_entity_poly.type
_entity_poly.pdbx_seq_one_letter_code
_entity_poly.pdbx_strand_id
1 'polypeptide(L)' 'MSTTPPSLLAELQSRLAELLRNSPAADVERNMKALLAQAFQRADLVTREEFDSQLERLARLQERVEQLEKRLAERST' A
#
# COMPACT_ATOMS: atom_id res chain seq x y z
N MET A 1 5.32 12.21 11.79
CA MET A 1 6.17 11.17 11.18
C MET A 1 5.46 10.66 9.94
N SER A 2 5.84 11.14 8.76
CA SER A 2 5.31 10.66 7.47
C SER A 2 6.48 10.13 6.65
N THR A 3 6.98 8.98 7.06
CA THR A 3 7.90 8.19 6.24
C THR A 3 7.08 7.58 5.12
N THR A 4 6.92 8.32 4.04
CA THR A 4 6.66 7.71 2.72
C THR A 4 7.78 6.70 2.54
N PRO A 5 7.54 5.39 2.28
CA PRO A 5 8.64 4.45 2.11
C PRO A 5 9.44 4.86 0.87
N PRO A 6 10.66 5.41 1.00
CA PRO A 6 11.41 5.98 -0.12
C PRO A 6 12.15 4.91 -0.95
N SER A 7 11.89 3.61 -0.73
CA SER A 7 12.72 2.53 -1.29
C SER A 7 12.16 1.87 -2.54
N LEU A 8 10.87 1.51 -2.56
CA LEU A 8 10.34 0.60 -3.57
C LEU A 8 10.27 1.23 -4.97
N LEU A 9 9.84 2.49 -5.07
CA LEU A 9 9.82 3.23 -6.33
C LEU A 9 11.23 3.52 -6.86
N ALA A 10 12.17 3.86 -5.98
CA ALA A 10 13.56 4.11 -6.35
C ALA A 10 14.26 2.83 -6.85
N GLU A 11 14.01 1.69 -6.18
CA GLU A 11 14.49 0.36 -6.59
C GLU A 11 13.87 -0.12 -7.91
N LEU A 12 12.60 0.18 -8.13
CA LEU A 12 11.94 -0.10 -9.42
C LEU A 12 12.58 0.73 -10.54
N GLN A 13 12.81 2.02 -10.31
CA GLN A 13 13.42 2.92 -11.28
C GLN A 13 14.84 2.45 -11.66
N SER A 14 15.66 2.06 -10.68
CA SER A 14 17.02 1.57 -10.94
C SER A 14 17.02 0.27 -11.74
N ARG A 15 16.19 -0.71 -11.36
CA ARG A 15 16.08 -2.00 -12.09
C ARG A 15 15.54 -1.83 -13.51
N LEU A 16 14.59 -0.92 -13.72
CA LEU A 16 14.08 -0.60 -15.06
C LEU A 16 15.16 0.05 -15.93
N ALA A 17 15.93 0.99 -15.39
CA ALA A 17 17.03 1.63 -16.11
C ALA A 17 18.14 0.61 -16.50
N GLU A 18 18.43 -0.36 -15.64
CA GLU A 18 19.37 -1.45 -15.93
C GLU A 18 18.87 -2.38 -17.04
N LEU A 19 17.59 -2.78 -17.01
CA LEU A 19 17.00 -3.59 -18.08
C LEU A 19 17.04 -2.88 -19.44
N LEU A 20 16.73 -1.58 -19.47
CA LEU A 20 16.75 -0.80 -20.70
C LEU A 20 18.17 -0.63 -21.27
N ARG A 21 19.21 -0.56 -20.42
CA ARG A 21 20.61 -0.45 -20.86
C ARG A 21 21.19 -1.76 -21.37
N ASN A 22 20.77 -2.90 -20.81
CA ASN A 22 21.49 -4.17 -20.94
C ASN A 22 20.73 -5.25 -21.72
N SER A 23 19.55 -4.96 -22.29
CA SER A 23 18.72 -5.98 -22.95
C SER A 23 18.21 -5.56 -24.34
N PRO A 24 18.20 -6.50 -25.33
CA PRO A 24 17.52 -6.30 -26.61
C PRO A 24 16.03 -6.00 -26.42
N ALA A 25 15.41 -5.28 -27.37
CA ALA A 25 14.02 -4.82 -27.25
C ALA A 25 13.00 -5.93 -26.94
N ALA A 26 13.21 -7.15 -27.43
CA ALA A 26 12.35 -8.30 -27.17
C ALA A 26 12.46 -8.85 -25.73
N ASP A 27 13.63 -8.74 -25.09
CA ASP A 27 13.86 -9.21 -23.71
C ASP A 27 13.44 -8.18 -22.67
N VAL A 28 13.39 -6.90 -23.04
CA VAL A 28 12.90 -5.82 -22.18
C VAL A 28 11.46 -6.07 -21.74
N GLU A 29 10.56 -6.43 -22.67
CA GLU A 29 9.15 -6.66 -22.33
C GLU A 29 8.97 -7.81 -21.33
N ARG A 30 9.65 -8.94 -21.58
CA ARG A 30 9.60 -10.12 -20.71
C ARG A 30 10.16 -9.82 -19.32
N ASN A 31 11.31 -9.15 -19.23
CA ASN A 31 11.95 -8.83 -17.96
C ASN A 31 11.18 -7.74 -17.19
N MET A 32 10.54 -6.80 -17.89
CA MET A 32 9.73 -5.75 -17.26
C MET A 32 8.46 -6.32 -16.61
N LYS A 33 7.78 -7.28 -17.25
CA LYS A 33 6.65 -8.00 -16.63
C LYS A 33 7.07 -8.72 -15.34
N ALA A 34 8.24 -9.38 -15.35
CA ALA A 34 8.76 -10.07 -14.17
C ALA A 34 9.13 -9.11 -13.03
N LEU A 35 9.76 -7.97 -13.34
CA LEU A 35 10.07 -6.93 -12.35
C LEU A 35 8.81 -6.34 -11.70
N LEU A 36 7.79 -6.03 -12.50
CA LEU A 36 6.53 -5.49 -11.99
C LEU A 36 5.80 -6.51 -11.10
N ALA A 37 5.76 -7.77 -11.51
CA ALA A 37 5.20 -8.85 -10.68
C ALA A 37 5.95 -8.97 -9.34
N GLN A 38 7.30 -8.95 -9.36
CA GLN A 38 8.10 -9.00 -8.13
C GLN A 38 7.91 -7.75 -7.25
N ALA A 39 7.73 -6.58 -7.85
CA ALA A 39 7.48 -5.35 -7.09
C ALA A 39 6.10 -5.37 -6.44
N PHE A 40 5.07 -5.84 -7.13
CA PHE A 40 3.73 -6.01 -6.56
C PHE A 40 3.68 -7.07 -5.46
N GLN A 41 4.44 -8.16 -5.59
CA GLN A 41 4.58 -9.14 -4.51
C GLN A 41 5.26 -8.56 -3.26
N ARG A 42 6.21 -7.64 -3.43
CA ARG A 42 6.93 -7.01 -2.31
C ARG A 42 6.18 -5.81 -1.69
N ALA A 43 5.13 -5.32 -2.33
CA ALA A 43 4.44 -4.10 -1.92
C ALA A 43 3.29 -4.35 -0.91
N ASP A 44 3.17 -5.57 -0.36
CA ASP A 44 2.10 -6.00 0.56
C ASP A 44 0.71 -5.48 0.11
N LEU A 45 0.44 -5.63 -1.19
CA LEU A 45 -0.76 -5.08 -1.79
C LEU A 45 -1.99 -5.80 -1.26
N VAL A 46 -2.94 -5.04 -0.76
CA VAL A 46 -4.30 -5.51 -0.48
C VAL A 46 -5.19 -5.22 -1.67
N THR A 47 -6.17 -6.08 -1.90
CA THR A 47 -7.19 -5.84 -2.91
C THR A 47 -8.02 -4.61 -2.56
N ARG A 48 -8.64 -4.00 -3.57
CA ARG A 48 -9.51 -2.85 -3.35
C ARG A 48 -10.68 -3.19 -2.40
N GLU A 49 -11.23 -4.40 -2.54
CA GLU A 49 -12.31 -4.90 -1.69
C GLU A 49 -11.89 -5.06 -0.23
N GLU A 50 -10.70 -5.60 0.03
CA GLU A 50 -10.14 -5.68 1.38
C GLU A 50 -9.92 -4.30 1.98
N PHE A 51 -9.39 -3.36 1.19
CA PHE A 51 -9.22 -1.97 1.64
C PHE A 51 -10.55 -1.31 2.00
N ASP A 52 -11.56 -1.44 1.15
CA ASP A 52 -12.89 -0.87 1.40
C ASP A 52 -13.54 -1.52 2.65
N SER A 53 -13.33 -2.82 2.86
CA SER A 53 -13.76 -3.53 4.07
C SER A 53 -13.06 -3.00 5.34
N GLN A 54 -11.79 -2.62 5.26
CA GLN A 54 -11.07 -1.99 6.38
C GLN A 54 -11.62 -0.60 6.70
N LEU A 55 -11.94 0.19 5.67
CA LEU A 55 -12.53 1.52 5.85
C LEU A 55 -13.90 1.41 6.56
N GLU A 56 -14.71 0.44 6.18
CA GLU A 56 -16.00 0.19 6.83
C GLU A 56 -15.84 -0.21 8.31
N ARG A 57 -14.85 -1.06 8.62
CA ARG A 57 -14.50 -1.39 10.01
C ARG A 57 -14.05 -0.15 10.78
N LEU A 58 -13.23 0.70 10.18
CA LEU A 58 -12.73 1.92 10.81
C LEU A 58 -13.87 2.89 11.14
N ALA A 59 -14.83 3.07 10.23
CA ALA A 59 -16.00 3.91 10.45
C ALA A 59 -16.81 3.44 11.66
N ARG A 60 -17.09 2.13 11.76
CA ARG A 60 -17.78 1.55 12.94
C ARG A 60 -17.00 1.75 14.24
N LEU A 61 -15.68 1.66 14.19
CA LEU A 61 -14.85 1.89 15.38
C LEU A 61 -14.91 3.35 15.83
N GLN A 62 -14.91 4.31 14.89
CA GLN A 62 -15.07 5.73 15.21
C GLN A 62 -16.41 6.00 15.91
N GLU A 63 -17.52 5.50 15.33
CA GLU A 63 -18.85 5.61 15.96
C GLU A 63 -18.87 4.99 17.36
N ARG A 64 -18.22 3.83 17.53
CA ARG A 64 -18.16 3.15 18.83
C ARG A 64 -17.35 3.95 19.84
N VAL A 65 -16.24 4.56 19.43
CA VAL A 65 -15.42 5.42 20.30
C VAL A 65 -16.24 6.62 20.76
N GLU A 66 -16.92 7.32 19.85
CA GLU A 66 -17.76 8.47 20.21
C GLU A 66 -18.86 8.11 21.21
N GLN A 67 -19.52 6.96 21.03
CA GLN A 67 -20.53 6.47 21.97
C GLN A 67 -19.94 6.20 23.36
N LEU A 68 -18.75 5.61 23.42
CA LEU A 68 -18.08 5.32 24.68
C LEU A 68 -17.62 6.60 25.37
N GLU A 69 -17.10 7.57 24.63
CA GLU A 69 -16.71 8.89 25.13
C GLU A 69 -17.92 9.63 25.72
N LYS A 70 -19.07 9.63 25.03
CA LYS A 70 -20.32 10.20 25.57
C LYS A 70 -20.74 9.55 26.89
N ARG A 71 -20.71 8.21 26.95
CA ARG A 71 -21.06 7.46 28.17
C ARG A 71 -20.11 7.74 29.33
N LEU A 72 -18.84 8.01 29.06
CA LEU A 72 -17.87 8.40 30.10
C LEU A 72 -18.18 9.82 30.59
N ALA A 73 -18.43 10.76 29.69
CA ALA A 73 -18.78 12.14 30.05
C ALA A 73 -20.03 12.21 30.95
N GLU A 74 -21.08 11.46 30.59
CA GLU A 74 -22.32 11.32 31.38
C GLU A 74 -22.11 10.73 32.79
N ARG A 75 -21.06 9.93 32.99
CA ARG A 75 -20.74 9.30 34.28
C ARG A 75 -19.78 10.12 35.14
N SER A 76 -19.06 11.06 34.53
CA SER A 76 -18.12 11.95 35.20
C SER A 76 -18.74 13.29 35.63
N THR A 77 -20.04 13.49 35.38
CA THR A 77 -20.86 14.57 35.92
C THR A 77 -21.72 14.06 37.07
#